data_AF-A0A7Y9SKA7-F1
#
_entry.id   AF-A0A7Y9SKA7-F1
#
_cell.length_a   1.000
_cell.length_b   1.000
_cell.length_c   1.000
_cell.angle_alpha   90.00
_cell.angle_beta   90.00
_cell.angle_gamma   90.00
#
_symmetry.space_group_name_H-M   'P 1'
#
loop_
_entity.id
_entity.type
_entity.pdbx_description
1 polymer ?
#
loop_
_entity_poly.entity_id
_entity_poly.type
_entity_poly.pdbx_seq_one_letter_code
_entity_poly.pdbx_strand_id
1 'polypeptide(L)'
;MCASARGAGDNVTDRRTRALDFLAYLMALDALGRADTSALVRSGLPVARSTMDTVDLLVVLPPDTAPVAPDEDRALRGAMADALLDLVDDADVTGSARVVELSGSPERRLAELLEELDGGSSPSPI
;
A
#
# COMPACT_ATOMS: atom_id res chain seq x y z
N MET A 1 -21.55 -1.05 -35.30
CA MET A 1 -21.26 -1.35 -33.88
C MET A 1 -19.79 -1.74 -33.78
N CYS A 2 -18.90 -0.80 -33.47
CA CYS A 2 -17.51 -1.10 -33.14
C CYS A 2 -17.40 -1.11 -31.62
N ALA A 3 -17.09 -2.26 -31.04
CA ALA A 3 -16.86 -2.43 -29.62
C ALA A 3 -15.52 -1.79 -29.25
N SER A 4 -15.58 -0.84 -28.33
CA SER A 4 -14.43 -0.22 -27.66
C SER A 4 -13.64 -1.30 -26.91
N ALA A 5 -12.42 -1.59 -27.35
CA ALA A 5 -11.48 -2.38 -26.57
C ALA A 5 -10.98 -1.49 -25.43
N ARG A 6 -11.53 -1.77 -24.24
CA ARG A 6 -11.15 -1.17 -22.95
C ARG A 6 -9.63 -1.13 -22.81
N GLY A 7 -9.14 0.02 -22.37
CA GLY A 7 -7.74 0.28 -22.07
C GLY A 7 -7.16 -0.79 -21.17
N ALA A 8 -5.98 -1.26 -21.55
CA ALA A 8 -5.09 -1.98 -20.67
C ALA A 8 -4.91 -1.14 -19.41
N GLY A 9 -5.42 -1.67 -18.29
CA GLY A 9 -5.06 -1.16 -16.99
C GLY A 9 -3.59 -1.46 -16.79
N ASP A 10 -2.74 -0.50 -17.14
CA ASP A 10 -1.43 -0.39 -16.53
C ASP A 10 -1.70 -0.25 -15.03
N ASN A 11 -1.69 -1.38 -14.31
CA ASN A 11 -1.59 -1.38 -12.86
C ASN A 11 -0.22 -0.81 -12.54
N VAL A 12 -0.15 0.51 -12.52
CA VAL A 12 0.97 1.28 -11.99
C VAL A 12 0.95 1.06 -10.49
N THR A 13 1.36 -0.12 -10.04
CA THR A 13 2.01 -0.23 -8.73
C THR A 13 3.32 0.51 -8.92
N ASP A 14 3.26 1.81 -8.66
CA ASP A 14 4.38 2.72 -8.71
C ASP A 14 5.58 2.08 -7.99
N ARG A 15 6.79 2.34 -8.48
CA ARG A 15 8.03 1.83 -7.87
C ARG A 15 8.11 2.19 -6.38
N ARG A 16 7.39 3.24 -5.96
CA ARG A 16 7.39 3.80 -4.61
C ARG A 16 6.73 2.90 -3.56
N THR A 17 5.55 2.34 -3.83
CA THR A 17 4.88 1.43 -2.87
C THR A 17 5.53 0.03 -2.84
N ARG A 18 6.19 -0.37 -3.94
CA ARG A 18 6.80 -1.71 -4.09
C ARG A 18 7.84 -2.04 -3.01
N ALA A 19 8.54 -1.05 -2.46
CA ALA A 19 9.52 -1.29 -1.38
C ALA A 19 8.83 -1.73 -0.09
N LEU A 20 7.69 -1.12 0.24
CA LEU A 20 6.87 -1.47 1.40
C LEU A 20 6.21 -2.84 1.20
N ASP A 21 5.66 -3.10 0.01
CA ASP A 21 5.08 -4.40 -0.36
C ASP A 21 6.08 -5.54 -0.21
N PHE A 22 7.32 -5.33 -0.67
CA PHE A 22 8.36 -6.34 -0.56
C PHE A 22 8.79 -6.57 0.90
N LEU A 23 8.86 -5.53 1.71
CA LEU A 23 9.16 -5.65 3.13
C LEU A 23 8.06 -6.45 3.86
N ALA A 24 6.80 -6.12 3.61
CA ALA A 24 5.65 -6.86 4.14
C ALA A 24 5.66 -8.33 3.70
N TYR A 25 6.01 -8.61 2.44
CA TYR A 25 6.18 -9.97 1.95
C TYR A 25 7.24 -10.75 2.73
N LEU A 26 8.41 -10.15 3.00
CA LEU A 26 9.46 -10.79 3.79
C LEU A 26 9.01 -11.06 5.22
N MET A 27 8.33 -10.10 5.86
CA MET A 27 7.75 -10.26 7.20
C MET A 27 6.70 -11.38 7.22
N ALA A 28 5.86 -11.47 6.19
CA ALA A 28 4.86 -12.52 6.07
C ALA A 28 5.47 -13.92 5.91
N LEU A 29 6.56 -14.05 5.16
CA LEU A 29 7.29 -15.33 5.07
C LEU A 29 7.84 -15.79 6.41
N ASP A 30 8.37 -14.86 7.21
CA ASP A 30 8.91 -15.12 8.55
C ASP A 30 7.80 -15.49 9.53
N ALA A 31 6.70 -14.70 9.54
CA ALA A 31 5.53 -14.95 10.38
C ALA A 31 4.87 -16.31 10.11
N LEU A 32 4.90 -16.77 8.85
CA LEU A 32 4.39 -18.09 8.46
C LEU A 32 5.42 -19.22 8.68
N GLY A 33 6.62 -18.91 9.15
CA GLY A 33 7.70 -19.88 9.37
C GLY A 33 8.24 -20.52 8.08
N ARG A 34 8.09 -19.83 6.94
CA ARG A 34 8.49 -20.34 5.62
C ARG A 34 9.93 -19.99 5.26
N ALA A 35 10.47 -18.91 5.81
CA ALA A 35 11.86 -18.50 5.66
C ALA A 35 12.27 -17.58 6.82
N ASP A 36 13.52 -17.68 7.29
CA ASP A 36 14.10 -16.64 8.16
C ASP A 36 14.54 -15.46 7.29
N THR A 37 13.76 -14.38 7.34
CA THR A 37 14.01 -13.18 6.54
C THR A 37 14.51 -12.01 7.38
N SER A 38 14.79 -12.23 8.67
CA SER A 38 15.12 -11.17 9.65
C SER A 38 16.29 -10.28 9.22
N ALA A 39 17.32 -10.86 8.59
CA ALA A 39 18.46 -10.12 8.05
C ALA A 39 18.06 -9.27 6.82
N LEU A 40 17.22 -9.81 5.94
CA LEU A 40 16.72 -9.12 4.75
C LEU A 40 15.80 -7.96 5.13
N VAL A 41 14.87 -8.17 6.06
CA VAL A 41 13.98 -7.13 6.61
C VAL A 41 14.81 -5.97 7.17
N ARG A 42 15.81 -6.27 8.00
CA ARG A 42 16.70 -5.25 8.57
C ARG A 42 17.47 -4.46 7.51
N SER A 43 17.89 -5.11 6.44
CA SER A 43 18.60 -4.46 5.33
C SER A 43 17.66 -3.67 4.40
N GLY A 44 16.41 -4.09 4.28
CA GLY A 44 15.40 -3.47 3.41
C GLY A 44 14.69 -2.29 4.06
N LEU A 45 14.61 -2.24 5.40
CA LEU A 45 13.94 -1.18 6.13
C LEU A 45 14.45 0.23 5.78
N PRO A 46 15.77 0.51 5.67
CA PRO A 46 16.26 1.81 5.24
C PRO A 46 15.85 2.16 3.80
N VAL A 47 15.71 1.17 2.91
CA VAL A 47 15.27 1.37 1.52
C VAL A 47 13.79 1.71 1.46
N ALA A 48 12.96 1.03 2.25
CA ALA A 48 11.54 1.33 2.39
C ALA A 48 11.34 2.76 2.92
N ARG A 49 12.05 3.13 3.99
CA ARG A 49 12.05 4.48 4.57
C ARG A 49 12.43 5.56 3.57
N SER A 50 13.56 5.41 2.89
CA SER A 50 14.00 6.37 1.86
C SER A 50 13.02 6.51 0.70
N THR A 51 12.23 5.47 0.43
CA THR A 51 11.18 5.52 -0.59
C THR A 51 9.95 6.27 -0.08
N MET A 52 9.57 6.04 1.19
CA MET A 52 8.49 6.74 1.88
C MET A 52 8.76 8.24 2.05
N ASP A 53 10.02 8.67 2.15
CA ASP A 53 10.38 10.10 2.12
C ASP A 53 9.94 10.82 0.84
N THR A 54 9.64 10.08 -0.23
CA THR A 54 9.15 10.64 -1.51
C THR A 54 7.63 10.57 -1.65
N VAL A 55 6.93 10.08 -0.64
CA VAL A 55 5.49 9.86 -0.64
C VAL A 55 4.84 10.94 0.22
N ASP A 56 4.06 11.82 -0.41
CA ASP A 56 3.32 12.86 0.31
C ASP A 56 2.05 12.31 0.97
N LEU A 57 1.42 11.31 0.34
CA LEU A 57 0.15 10.71 0.74
C LEU A 57 0.18 9.19 0.53
N LEU A 58 -0.08 8.45 1.61
CA LEU A 58 -0.28 7.00 1.61
C LEU A 58 -1.75 6.70 1.91
N VAL A 59 -2.43 6.09 0.95
CA VAL A 59 -3.85 5.71 1.10
C VAL A 59 -3.94 4.22 1.40
N VAL A 60 -4.59 3.90 2.52
CA VAL A 60 -4.77 2.54 3.03
C VAL A 60 -6.21 2.13 2.80
N LEU A 61 -6.40 1.02 2.10
CA LEU A 61 -7.73 0.49 1.78
C LEU A 61 -7.94 -0.82 2.52
N PRO A 62 -9.20 -1.13 2.92
CA PRO A 62 -9.52 -2.44 3.44
C PRO A 62 -9.22 -3.51 2.38
N PRO A 63 -8.85 -4.73 2.81
CA PRO A 63 -8.58 -5.82 1.90
C PRO A 63 -9.77 -6.03 0.96
N ASP A 64 -9.47 -6.07 -0.34
CA ASP A 64 -10.50 -6.25 -1.37
C ASP A 64 -11.18 -7.62 -1.20
N THR A 65 -12.51 -7.62 -1.30
CA THR A 65 -13.34 -8.83 -1.37
C THR A 65 -13.31 -9.49 -2.76
N ALA A 66 -12.52 -8.94 -3.70
CA ALA A 66 -12.35 -9.50 -5.02
C ALA A 66 -12.05 -11.01 -4.98
N PRO A 67 -12.53 -11.78 -5.97
CA PRO A 67 -12.27 -13.21 -6.05
C PRO A 67 -10.76 -13.46 -6.13
N VAL A 68 -10.23 -14.05 -5.06
CA VAL A 68 -8.87 -14.60 -4.97
C VAL A 68 -8.78 -15.82 -5.88
N ALA A 69 -7.73 -15.88 -6.71
CA ALA A 69 -7.55 -16.99 -7.66
C ALA A 69 -7.41 -18.34 -6.91
N PRO A 70 -7.82 -19.48 -7.50
CA PRO A 70 -7.79 -20.77 -6.81
C PRO A 70 -6.38 -21.21 -6.39
N ASP A 71 -5.36 -20.77 -7.12
CA ASP A 71 -3.94 -21.04 -6.92
C ASP A 71 -3.24 -20.00 -6.04
N GLU A 72 -3.93 -18.93 -5.64
CA GLU A 72 -3.36 -17.90 -4.77
C GLU A 72 -3.23 -18.40 -3.33
N ASP A 73 -2.06 -18.19 -2.73
CA ASP A 73 -1.77 -18.55 -1.35
C ASP A 73 -2.46 -17.58 -0.38
N ARG A 74 -3.66 -17.98 0.08
CA ARG A 74 -4.48 -17.18 1.00
C ARG A 74 -3.81 -16.88 2.34
N ALA A 75 -2.99 -17.81 2.84
CA ALA A 75 -2.29 -17.62 4.11
C ALA A 75 -1.21 -16.54 3.95
N LEU A 76 -0.46 -16.59 2.85
CA LEU A 76 0.53 -15.57 2.53
C LEU A 76 -0.11 -14.21 2.26
N ARG A 77 -1.22 -14.18 1.52
CA ARG A 77 -2.00 -12.96 1.27
C ARG A 77 -2.44 -12.30 2.58
N GLY A 78 -3.00 -13.08 3.50
CA GLY A 78 -3.43 -12.60 4.81
C GLY A 78 -2.26 -12.05 5.63
N ALA A 79 -1.20 -12.83 5.79
CA ALA A 79 -0.02 -12.42 6.55
C ALA A 79 0.67 -11.19 5.95
N MET A 80 0.66 -11.04 4.62
CA MET A 80 1.19 -9.85 3.96
C MET A 80 0.29 -8.62 4.17
N ALA A 81 -1.04 -8.79 4.18
CA ALA A 81 -1.95 -7.70 4.51
C ALA A 81 -1.75 -7.22 5.96
N ASP A 82 -1.62 -8.14 6.91
CA ASP A 82 -1.35 -7.81 8.32
C ASP A 82 0.00 -7.06 8.45
N ALA A 83 1.07 -7.58 7.83
CA ALA A 83 2.38 -6.95 7.86
C ALA A 83 2.40 -5.56 7.18
N LEU A 84 1.58 -5.33 6.15
CA LEU A 84 1.44 -4.01 5.54
C LEU A 84 0.80 -3.01 6.51
N LEU A 85 -0.23 -3.41 7.25
CA LEU A 85 -0.86 -2.55 8.26
C LEU A 85 0.12 -2.21 9.38
N ASP A 86 0.88 -3.19 9.87
CA ASP A 86 1.91 -2.96 10.89
C ASP A 86 2.97 -1.94 10.43
N LEU A 87 3.39 -2.00 9.15
CA LEU A 87 4.36 -1.07 8.59
C LEU A 87 3.79 0.33 8.35
N VAL A 88 2.50 0.43 8.03
CA VAL A 88 1.78 1.69 7.86
C VAL A 88 1.61 2.42 9.20
N ASP A 89 1.37 1.67 10.28
CA ASP A 89 1.24 2.21 11.63
C ASP A 89 2.59 2.64 12.25
N ASP A 90 3.71 2.21 11.67
CA ASP A 90 5.05 2.62 12.09
C ASP A 90 5.45 3.98 11.48
N ALA A 91 5.38 5.03 12.31
CA ALA A 91 5.79 6.39 11.95
C ALA A 91 7.27 6.50 11.54
N ASP A 92 8.15 5.61 12.04
CA ASP A 92 9.54 5.59 11.60
C ASP A 92 9.68 5.04 10.17
N VAL A 93 8.70 4.28 9.69
CA VAL A 93 8.64 3.74 8.32
C VAL A 93 7.95 4.72 7.37
N THR A 94 6.80 5.26 7.77
CA THR A 94 6.00 6.17 6.94
C THR A 94 6.57 7.58 6.88
N GLY A 95 7.41 7.97 7.84
CA GLY A 95 8.12 9.25 7.82
C GLY A 95 7.15 10.43 7.88
N SER A 96 7.29 11.37 6.95
CA SER A 96 6.38 12.52 6.83
C SER A 96 5.16 12.26 5.95
N ALA A 97 5.02 11.05 5.40
CA ALA A 97 3.90 10.74 4.54
C ALA A 97 2.60 10.85 5.32
N ARG A 98 1.63 11.56 4.74
CA ARG A 98 0.29 11.61 5.30
C ARG A 98 -0.41 10.27 5.08
N VAL A 99 -0.76 9.56 6.14
CA VAL A 99 -1.48 8.29 6.05
C VAL A 99 -2.98 8.53 6.18
N VAL A 100 -3.77 8.00 5.24
CA VAL A 100 -5.23 8.11 5.23
C VAL A 100 -5.85 6.73 5.01
N GLU A 101 -6.66 6.28 5.95
CA GLU A 101 -7.46 5.07 5.81
C GLU A 101 -8.84 5.40 5.24
N LEU A 102 -9.22 4.73 4.14
CA LEU A 102 -10.50 4.94 3.47
C LEU A 102 -11.35 3.68 3.51
N SER A 103 -12.63 3.83 3.85
CA SER A 103 -13.54 2.70 4.05
C SER A 103 -14.85 2.85 3.27
N GLY A 104 -15.64 1.77 3.18
CA GLY A 104 -16.94 1.79 2.51
C GLY A 104 -16.87 1.48 1.00
N SER A 105 -17.82 1.99 0.21
CA SER A 105 -17.91 1.71 -1.23
C SER A 105 -16.82 2.45 -2.02
N PRO A 106 -16.50 2.01 -3.26
CA PRO A 106 -15.53 2.70 -4.11
C PRO A 106 -15.84 4.19 -4.31
N GLU A 107 -17.12 4.55 -4.47
CA GLU A 107 -17.57 5.93 -4.65
C GLU A 107 -17.34 6.76 -3.39
N ARG A 108 -17.56 6.16 -2.21
CA ARG A 108 -17.32 6.82 -0.93
C ARG A 108 -15.85 7.05 -0.69
N ARG A 109 -15.00 6.05 -0.93
CA ARG A 109 -13.54 6.18 -0.82
C ARG A 109 -13.01 7.25 -1.77
N LEU A 110 -13.53 7.31 -3.00
CA LEU A 110 -13.16 8.35 -3.94
C LEU A 110 -13.55 9.75 -3.45
N ALA A 111 -14.78 9.91 -2.92
CA ALA A 111 -15.23 11.18 -2.37
C ALA A 111 -14.36 11.63 -1.18
N GLU A 112 -14.11 10.73 -0.23
CA GLU A 112 -13.24 10.99 0.93
C GLU A 112 -11.81 11.35 0.49
N LEU A 113 -11.24 10.64 -0.49
CA LEU A 113 -9.92 10.96 -1.03
C LEU A 113 -9.86 12.36 -1.66
N LEU A 114 -10.90 12.76 -2.41
CA LEU A 114 -10.95 14.08 -3.04
C LEU A 114 -11.06 15.19 -1.99
N GLU A 115 -11.89 15.01 -0.96
CA GLU A 115 -11.97 15.95 0.17
C GLU A 115 -10.62 16.08 0.88
N GLU A 116 -9.88 14.98 1.01
CA GLU A 116 -8.55 14.99 1.64
C GLU A 116 -7.48 15.71 0.81
N LEU A 117 -7.56 15.63 -0.52
CA LEU A 117 -6.66 16.35 -1.43
C LEU A 117 -7.01 17.85 -1.50
N ASP A 118 -8.29 18.18 -1.49
CA ASP A 118 -8.77 19.56 -1.53
C ASP A 118 -8.49 20.29 -0.19
N GLY A 119 -8.62 19.59 0.94
CA GLY A 119 -8.31 20.11 2.28
C GLY A 119 -6.81 20.37 2.52
N GLY A 120 -5.93 19.74 1.73
CA GLY A 120 -4.48 19.96 1.76
C GLY A 120 -4.02 21.23 1.01
N SER A 121 -4.90 21.86 0.23
CA SER A 121 -4.61 23.05 -0.56
C SER A 121 -5.06 24.32 0.18
N SER A 122 -4.36 24.73 1.23
CA SER A 122 -4.34 26.16 1.57
C SER A 122 -3.31 26.87 0.67
N PRO A 123 -3.73 27.74 -0.26
CA PRO A 123 -2.77 28.57 -0.99
C PRO A 123 -2.05 29.48 0.01
N SER A 124 -0.73 29.35 0.14
CA SER A 124 0.09 30.35 0.83
C SER A 124 -0.10 31.70 0.14
N PRO A 125 -0.53 32.76 0.86
CA PRO A 125 -0.54 34.10 0.30
C PRO A 125 0.91 34.58 0.18
N ILE A 126 1.33 34.91 -1.05
CA ILE A 126 2.51 35.73 -1.33
C ILE A 126 2.09 37.20 -1.27
#